data_AF-A0A845KYP0-F1
#
_entry.id   AF-A0A845KYP0-F1
#
_cell.length_a   1.000
_cell.length_b   1.000
_cell.length_c   1.000
_cell.angle_alpha   90.00
_cell.angle_beta   90.00
_cell.angle_gamma   90.00
#
_symmetry.space_group_name_H-M   'P 1'
#
loop_
_entity.id
_entity.type
_entity.pdbx_description
1 polymer ?
#
loop_
_entity_poly.entity_id
_entity_poly.type
_entity_poly.pdbx_seq_one_letter_code
_entity_poly.pdbx_strand_id
1 'polypeptide(L)'
;MMRRLWSILKWLLLVIFLIGAGALAGIAASQTWQHGVPWNSRYETASPPWNAGPGLDRDSARVDAMNLPTLHVRRGEQRDSIQEPASRVVVEGGQVIGPVSAREVRLEDRAVVNGAVSAEYGVTIVGAQARADVTAREVRIFRDSVQEENRRFGQVRRHFDGPEAEVAGNVKAQHVTNAPGTIISGSVITDGQAELAGVVNGDVTARNVILKATAQIKGNIRSGADTIVMEPGAQVFGRITGPEGQGVRIVAGAVTPEDAAALDRSYGPPLTPRSDNSPQVVVREQGGFAYGIFFWIPVLIGLLALSFIAYSFLREDAEEAADAILLQPLRNIWIGFLTILALGPLVALSAVTIIGIPVAVGLAVTALAAAIVGWTAGSLVVGRRVAMNLGRWQVPGVIGEVLIGAFLLAHLGWVPLIGWLILLAITLMGFGAVVRSWYPRFRDQWRRWRKERKQQREQQDRKESGSAKEDSTAGDEAAREASGDVDEVEVNASAQKE
;
A
#
# COMPACT_ATOMS: atom_id res chain seq x y z
N MET A 1 -13.79 27.70 -30.12
CA MET A 1 -13.77 26.98 -28.82
C MET A 1 -13.47 25.48 -28.99
N MET A 2 -14.20 24.73 -29.85
CA MET A 2 -13.97 23.28 -30.06
C MET A 2 -12.56 22.89 -30.53
N ARG A 3 -11.92 23.67 -31.41
CA ARG A 3 -10.53 23.39 -31.84
C ARG A 3 -9.52 23.49 -30.70
N ARG A 4 -9.68 24.46 -29.79
CA ARG A 4 -8.83 24.58 -28.58
C ARG A 4 -9.10 23.44 -27.60
N LEU A 5 -10.37 23.04 -27.45
CA LEU A 5 -10.77 21.91 -26.61
C LEU A 5 -10.17 20.58 -27.10
N TRP A 6 -10.11 20.36 -28.42
CA TRP A 6 -9.53 19.15 -28.99
C TRP A 6 -8.00 19.13 -28.83
N SER A 7 -7.33 20.26 -28.97
CA SER A 7 -5.88 20.34 -28.70
C SER A 7 -5.58 20.02 -27.23
N ILE A 8 -6.38 20.53 -26.30
CA ILE A 8 -6.25 20.24 -24.86
C ILE A 8 -6.48 18.74 -24.59
N LEU A 9 -7.50 18.13 -25.19
CA LEU A 9 -7.78 16.70 -25.03
C LEU A 9 -6.63 15.82 -25.54
N LYS A 10 -5.98 16.19 -26.65
CA LYS A 10 -4.82 15.46 -27.19
C LYS A 10 -3.62 15.51 -26.25
N TRP A 11 -3.30 16.70 -25.73
CA TRP A 11 -2.18 16.85 -24.79
C TRP A 11 -2.47 16.20 -23.44
N LEU A 12 -3.71 16.25 -22.97
CA LEU A 12 -4.14 15.60 -21.73
C LEU A 12 -4.10 14.07 -21.87
N LEU A 13 -4.50 13.53 -23.01
CA LEU A 13 -4.31 12.10 -23.34
C LEU A 13 -2.82 11.72 -23.42
N LEU A 14 -1.97 12.58 -23.97
CA LEU A 14 -0.52 12.33 -24.06
C LEU A 14 0.15 12.35 -22.68
N VAL A 15 -0.27 13.25 -21.79
CA VAL A 15 0.22 13.30 -20.40
C VAL A 15 -0.31 12.13 -19.58
N ILE A 16 -1.58 11.76 -19.72
CA ILE A 16 -2.12 10.53 -19.11
C ILE A 16 -1.40 9.30 -19.67
N PHE A 17 -1.05 9.28 -20.95
CA PHE A 17 -0.28 8.20 -21.55
C PHE A 17 1.17 8.17 -21.05
N LEU A 18 1.81 9.32 -20.82
CA LEU A 18 3.17 9.39 -20.26
C LEU A 18 3.21 9.03 -18.76
N ILE A 19 2.26 9.53 -17.97
CA ILE A 19 2.09 9.17 -16.56
C ILE A 19 1.66 7.70 -16.44
N GLY A 20 0.78 7.25 -17.33
CA GLY A 20 0.32 5.87 -17.43
C GLY A 20 1.40 4.92 -17.93
N ALA A 21 2.31 5.34 -18.81
CA ALA A 21 3.46 4.56 -19.26
C ALA A 21 4.56 4.50 -18.19
N GLY A 22 4.78 5.59 -17.45
CA GLY A 22 5.65 5.58 -16.25
C GLY A 22 5.07 4.72 -15.13
N ALA A 23 3.76 4.77 -14.93
CA ALA A 23 3.05 3.88 -14.03
C ALA A 23 3.07 2.43 -14.54
N LEU A 24 2.86 2.14 -15.83
CA LEU A 24 2.91 0.80 -16.43
C LEU A 24 4.33 0.21 -16.48
N ALA A 25 5.39 1.02 -16.57
CA ALA A 25 6.76 0.55 -16.37
C ALA A 25 7.04 0.22 -14.88
N GLY A 26 6.43 0.96 -13.94
CA GLY A 26 6.43 0.63 -12.51
C GLY A 26 5.44 -0.47 -12.11
N ILE A 27 4.41 -0.72 -12.93
CA ILE A 27 3.30 -1.65 -12.71
C ILE A 27 3.54 -2.99 -13.42
N ALA A 28 4.30 -3.03 -14.53
CA ALA A 28 4.94 -4.26 -14.98
C ALA A 28 5.95 -4.79 -13.94
N ALA A 29 6.38 -3.94 -12.99
CA ALA A 29 7.12 -4.32 -11.80
C ALA A 29 6.24 -4.44 -10.51
N SER A 30 4.92 -4.21 -10.56
CA SER A 30 4.05 -4.25 -9.35
C SER A 30 2.58 -4.73 -9.51
N GLN A 31 2.14 -5.23 -10.68
CA GLN A 31 0.82 -5.86 -10.89
C GLN A 31 0.89 -7.22 -11.62
N THR A 32 1.58 -8.19 -11.02
CA THR A 32 1.05 -9.55 -10.98
C THR A 32 0.27 -9.74 -9.68
N TRP A 33 -0.79 -8.95 -9.48
CA TRP A 33 -1.71 -9.14 -8.34
C TRP A 33 -3.14 -8.79 -8.75
N GLN A 34 -3.99 -9.82 -8.73
CA GLN A 34 -5.41 -9.87 -8.32
C GLN A 34 -6.34 -10.55 -9.33
N HIS A 35 -6.24 -11.88 -9.44
CA HIS A 35 -7.35 -12.86 -9.47
C HIS A 35 -6.70 -14.25 -9.33
N GLY A 36 -7.02 -15.16 -8.42
CA GLY A 36 -7.82 -15.18 -7.22
C GLY A 36 -7.72 -16.60 -6.64
N VAL A 37 -7.28 -16.75 -5.39
CA VAL A 37 -7.69 -17.86 -4.51
C VAL A 37 -7.82 -17.24 -3.11
N PRO A 38 -8.99 -17.31 -2.47
CA PRO A 38 -9.22 -16.60 -1.22
C PRO A 38 -8.47 -17.31 -0.09
N TRP A 39 -7.41 -16.68 0.41
CA TRP A 39 -6.82 -16.98 1.72
C TRP A 39 -7.80 -16.52 2.80
N ASN A 40 -8.84 -17.32 3.04
CA ASN A 40 -9.73 -17.14 4.18
C ASN A 40 -9.13 -17.90 5.37
N SER A 41 -8.01 -17.42 5.90
CA SER A 41 -7.65 -17.72 7.29
C SER A 41 -8.19 -16.58 8.13
N ARG A 42 -9.46 -16.69 8.54
CA ARG A 42 -9.90 -16.00 9.74
C ARG A 42 -8.90 -16.36 10.82
N TYR A 43 -8.19 -15.36 11.33
CA TYR A 43 -7.50 -15.47 12.60
C TYR A 43 -8.59 -15.57 13.67
N GLU A 44 -9.18 -16.75 13.82
CA GLU A 44 -9.67 -17.17 15.12
C GLU A 44 -8.41 -17.38 15.98
N THR A 45 -7.89 -16.26 16.49
CA THR A 45 -7.28 -16.25 17.81
C THR A 45 -8.37 -16.66 18.79
N ALA A 46 -8.71 -17.94 18.80
CA ALA A 46 -9.34 -18.58 19.94
C ALA A 46 -8.25 -18.64 21.02
N SER A 47 -7.97 -17.49 21.62
CA SER A 47 -7.39 -17.44 22.94
C SER A 47 -8.32 -18.28 23.82
N PRO A 48 -7.88 -19.38 24.43
CA PRO A 48 -8.69 -20.05 25.43
C PRO A 48 -9.03 -19.01 26.52
N PRO A 49 -10.24 -19.05 27.10
CA PRO A 49 -10.62 -18.11 28.15
C PRO A 49 -9.64 -18.27 29.31
N TRP A 50 -8.82 -17.24 29.53
CA TRP A 50 -7.82 -17.18 30.58
C TRP A 50 -8.53 -17.12 31.94
N ASN A 51 -8.75 -18.28 32.55
CA ASN A 51 -8.94 -18.36 33.99
C ASN A 51 -7.57 -18.19 34.63
N ALA A 52 -7.35 -17.02 35.23
CA ALA A 52 -6.22 -16.78 36.13
C ALA A 52 -6.30 -17.78 37.30
N GLY A 53 -5.57 -18.88 37.17
CA GLY A 53 -5.31 -19.82 38.26
C GLY A 53 -4.32 -19.22 39.27
N PRO A 54 -4.42 -19.57 40.55
CA PRO A 54 -3.65 -18.94 41.60
C PRO A 54 -2.25 -19.54 41.71
N GLY A 55 -1.28 -18.68 42.04
CA GLY A 55 -0.17 -19.04 42.89
C GLY A 55 1.15 -19.30 42.17
N LEU A 56 1.93 -18.23 41.98
CA LEU A 56 3.38 -18.33 42.07
C LEU A 56 3.71 -18.94 43.44
N ASP A 57 4.35 -20.10 43.43
CA ASP A 57 5.06 -20.59 44.61
C ASP A 57 6.20 -19.61 44.88
N ARG A 58 6.07 -18.83 45.96
CA ARG A 58 6.86 -17.62 46.24
C ARG A 58 8.38 -17.87 46.32
N ASP A 59 8.80 -19.13 46.45
CA ASP A 59 10.21 -19.50 46.58
C ASP A 59 10.94 -19.69 45.23
N SER A 60 10.25 -19.64 44.09
CA SER A 60 10.84 -19.92 42.77
C SER A 60 10.98 -18.70 41.84
N ALA A 61 10.27 -17.60 42.10
CA ALA A 61 10.29 -16.41 41.26
C ALA A 61 11.50 -15.52 41.59
N ARG A 62 12.57 -15.62 40.78
CA ARG A 62 13.65 -14.63 40.79
C ARG A 62 13.42 -13.62 39.69
N VAL A 63 13.61 -12.35 40.01
CA VAL A 63 13.59 -11.27 39.03
C VAL A 63 14.95 -11.26 38.33
N ASP A 64 14.95 -11.33 37.01
CA ASP A 64 16.17 -11.32 36.21
C ASP A 64 16.76 -9.90 36.05
N ALA A 65 17.90 -9.78 35.37
CA ALA A 65 18.54 -8.49 35.09
C ALA A 65 17.70 -7.54 34.23
N MET A 66 16.60 -8.00 33.63
CA MET A 66 15.64 -7.22 32.83
C MET A 66 14.32 -6.94 33.59
N ASN A 67 14.29 -7.23 34.89
CA ASN A 67 13.13 -7.03 35.75
C ASN A 67 11.90 -7.88 35.39
N LEU A 68 12.09 -9.01 34.70
CA LEU A 68 11.05 -9.97 34.37
C LEU A 68 10.96 -11.05 35.47
N PRO A 69 9.75 -11.37 35.97
CA PRO A 69 9.58 -12.52 36.84
C PRO A 69 10.02 -13.78 36.07
N THR A 70 10.95 -14.54 36.64
CA THR A 70 11.51 -15.73 36.01
C THR A 70 11.21 -16.96 36.85
N LEU A 71 10.55 -17.93 36.25
CA LEU A 71 10.33 -19.27 36.81
C LEU A 71 11.45 -20.19 36.33
N HIS A 72 12.17 -20.81 37.26
CA HIS A 72 13.20 -21.79 36.96
C HIS A 72 12.72 -23.20 37.25
N VAL A 73 12.87 -24.11 36.29
CA VAL A 73 12.72 -25.56 36.48
C VAL A 73 14.10 -26.18 36.40
N ARG A 74 14.62 -26.66 37.52
CA ARG A 74 16.02 -27.10 37.63
C ARG A 74 16.21 -28.57 37.33
N ARG A 75 17.47 -29.00 37.23
CA ARG A 75 17.83 -30.40 37.02
C ARG A 75 17.21 -31.30 38.10
N GLY A 76 16.51 -32.35 37.65
CA GLY A 76 15.80 -33.30 38.51
C GLY A 76 14.40 -32.85 38.93
N GLU A 77 13.99 -31.62 38.58
CA GLU A 77 12.62 -31.15 38.78
C GLU A 77 11.75 -31.58 37.62
N GLN A 78 10.53 -32.05 37.94
CA GLN A 78 9.52 -32.43 36.97
C GLN A 78 8.25 -31.61 37.21
N ARG A 79 7.72 -31.01 36.14
CA ARG A 79 6.46 -30.25 36.18
C ARG A 79 5.45 -30.86 35.20
N ASP A 80 4.19 -30.91 35.60
CA ASP A 80 3.13 -31.45 34.74
C ASP A 80 2.78 -30.49 33.61
N SER A 81 2.72 -29.18 33.86
CA SER A 81 2.57 -28.14 32.82
C SER A 81 2.96 -26.78 33.40
N ILE A 82 3.22 -25.79 32.54
CA ILE A 82 3.62 -24.43 32.96
C ILE A 82 2.79 -23.42 32.18
N GLN A 83 2.08 -22.54 32.89
CA GLN A 83 1.29 -21.45 32.30
C GLN A 83 1.61 -20.12 32.99
N GLU A 84 2.56 -19.39 32.42
CA GLU A 84 3.18 -18.21 33.01
C GLU A 84 3.25 -17.06 31.99
N PRO A 85 2.10 -16.54 31.51
CA PRO A 85 2.04 -15.63 30.36
C PRO A 85 2.78 -14.29 30.57
N ALA A 86 3.01 -13.88 31.82
CA ALA A 86 3.70 -12.63 32.15
C ALA A 86 5.19 -12.83 32.46
N SER A 87 5.65 -14.08 32.55
CA SER A 87 6.96 -14.44 33.11
C SER A 87 7.86 -15.08 32.06
N ARG A 88 9.17 -15.06 32.31
CA ARG A 88 10.13 -15.91 31.60
C ARG A 88 10.17 -17.28 32.27
N VAL A 89 10.17 -18.34 31.48
CA VAL A 89 10.35 -19.71 31.98
C VAL A 89 11.70 -20.23 31.51
N VAL A 90 12.55 -20.63 32.45
CA VAL A 90 13.86 -21.24 32.17
C VAL A 90 13.83 -22.68 32.67
N VAL A 91 13.92 -23.64 31.75
CA VAL A 91 14.04 -25.06 32.09
C VAL A 91 15.50 -25.45 31.88
N GLU A 92 16.19 -25.78 32.96
CA GLU A 92 17.64 -26.05 32.98
C GLU A 92 17.86 -27.48 33.46
N GLY A 93 17.96 -28.43 32.52
CA GLY A 93 18.08 -29.87 32.81
C GLY A 93 16.87 -30.52 33.52
N GLY A 94 15.77 -29.78 33.69
CA GLY A 94 14.51 -30.28 34.21
C GLY A 94 13.60 -30.88 33.13
N GLN A 95 12.48 -31.46 33.56
CA GLN A 95 11.50 -32.07 32.65
C GLN A 95 10.12 -31.44 32.80
N VAL A 96 9.47 -31.12 31.67
CA VAL A 96 8.07 -30.70 31.66
C VAL A 96 7.26 -31.68 30.81
N ILE A 97 6.25 -32.31 31.40
CA ILE A 97 5.46 -33.35 30.73
C ILE A 97 4.46 -32.73 29.74
N GLY A 98 3.78 -31.67 30.16
CA GLY A 98 2.71 -31.01 29.42
C GLY A 98 3.16 -29.71 28.76
N PRO A 99 2.19 -28.88 28.32
CA PRO A 99 2.49 -27.67 27.58
C PRO A 99 3.19 -26.62 28.45
N VAL A 100 4.06 -25.83 27.82
CA VAL A 100 4.73 -24.68 28.41
C VAL A 100 4.26 -23.43 27.66
N SER A 101 3.59 -22.53 28.37
CA SER A 101 3.18 -21.22 27.85
C SER A 101 3.77 -20.11 28.70
N ALA A 102 4.52 -19.20 28.08
CA ALA A 102 5.15 -18.09 28.81
C ALA A 102 5.31 -16.82 27.95
N ARG A 103 5.82 -15.74 28.53
CA ARG A 103 6.24 -14.56 27.75
C ARG A 103 7.50 -14.88 26.92
N GLU A 104 8.43 -15.59 27.54
CA GLU A 104 9.68 -16.07 26.94
C GLU A 104 10.03 -17.43 27.53
N VAL A 105 10.50 -18.37 26.71
CA VAL A 105 10.90 -19.71 27.15
C VAL A 105 12.35 -19.96 26.79
N ARG A 106 13.13 -20.45 27.75
CA ARG A 106 14.52 -20.85 27.55
C ARG A 106 14.70 -22.29 28.03
N LEU A 107 15.14 -23.16 27.13
CA LEU A 107 15.40 -24.58 27.41
C LEU A 107 16.90 -24.81 27.33
N GLU A 108 17.52 -25.25 28.42
CA GLU A 108 18.97 -25.40 28.54
C GLU A 108 19.35 -26.72 29.20
N ASP A 109 20.63 -27.08 29.12
CA ASP A 109 21.25 -28.12 29.95
C ASP A 109 20.55 -29.48 29.91
N ARG A 110 20.15 -29.92 28.69
CA ARG A 110 19.41 -31.17 28.46
C ARG A 110 17.98 -31.16 29.01
N ALA A 111 17.37 -29.98 29.12
CA ALA A 111 15.96 -29.86 29.42
C ALA A 111 15.11 -30.66 28.40
N VAL A 112 14.06 -31.31 28.89
CA VAL A 112 13.12 -32.05 28.05
C VAL A 112 11.72 -31.52 28.26
N VAL A 113 11.10 -31.01 27.20
CA VAL A 113 9.69 -30.62 27.21
C VAL A 113 8.92 -31.53 26.27
N ASN A 114 7.99 -32.30 26.85
CA ASN A 114 7.18 -33.27 26.12
C ASN A 114 5.92 -32.65 25.50
N GLY A 115 5.45 -31.51 26.01
CA GLY A 115 4.30 -30.77 25.47
C GLY A 115 4.68 -29.62 24.54
N ALA A 116 3.67 -28.97 23.95
CA ALA A 116 3.88 -27.83 23.08
C ALA A 116 4.51 -26.65 23.84
N VAL A 117 5.45 -25.96 23.19
CA VAL A 117 6.15 -24.78 23.74
C VAL A 117 5.64 -23.54 23.03
N SER A 118 4.96 -22.66 23.76
CA SER A 118 4.42 -21.41 23.23
C SER A 118 4.98 -20.22 24.00
N ALA A 119 5.54 -19.24 23.29
CA ALA A 119 6.01 -17.98 23.88
C ALA A 119 5.46 -16.77 23.14
N GLU A 120 5.16 -15.69 23.86
CA GLU A 120 4.74 -14.43 23.22
C GLU A 120 5.87 -13.79 22.39
N TYR A 121 7.10 -13.80 22.92
CA TYR A 121 8.26 -13.17 22.27
C TYR A 121 9.24 -14.21 21.74
N GLY A 122 9.89 -14.96 22.63
CA GLY A 122 11.06 -15.74 22.27
C GLY A 122 11.05 -17.15 22.83
N VAL A 123 11.50 -18.11 22.03
CA VAL A 123 11.92 -19.44 22.51
C VAL A 123 13.37 -19.64 22.16
N THR A 124 14.21 -19.90 23.17
CA THR A 124 15.63 -20.24 22.98
C THR A 124 15.88 -21.65 23.46
N ILE A 125 16.37 -22.53 22.59
CA ILE A 125 16.66 -23.93 22.89
C ILE A 125 18.16 -24.14 22.76
N VAL A 126 18.80 -24.60 23.82
CA VAL A 126 20.25 -24.74 23.93
C VAL A 126 20.60 -26.11 24.48
N GLY A 127 21.04 -27.02 23.62
CA GLY A 127 21.37 -28.41 24.02
C GLY A 127 20.22 -29.13 24.73
N ALA A 128 18.97 -28.83 24.33
CA ALA A 128 17.74 -29.29 24.96
C ALA A 128 16.77 -29.89 23.92
N GLN A 129 15.76 -30.62 24.39
CA GLN A 129 14.80 -31.33 23.55
C GLN A 129 13.38 -30.79 23.74
N ALA A 130 12.78 -30.29 22.66
CA ALA A 130 11.35 -30.00 22.58
C ALA A 130 10.67 -31.08 21.74
N ARG A 131 9.87 -31.96 22.35
CA ARG A 131 9.28 -33.12 21.66
C ARG A 131 7.96 -32.84 20.95
N ALA A 132 7.50 -31.61 20.97
CA ALA A 132 6.26 -31.16 20.33
C ALA A 132 6.49 -29.85 19.58
N ASP A 133 5.40 -29.21 19.14
CA ASP A 133 5.45 -27.98 18.37
C ASP A 133 5.97 -26.79 19.21
N VAL A 134 6.74 -25.92 18.56
CA VAL A 134 7.29 -24.69 19.14
C VAL A 134 6.72 -23.49 18.41
N THR A 135 6.07 -22.58 19.13
CA THR A 135 5.48 -21.35 18.57
C THR A 135 5.97 -20.11 19.33
N ALA A 136 6.53 -19.14 18.61
CA ALA A 136 6.94 -17.85 19.19
C ALA A 136 7.05 -16.75 18.13
N ARG A 137 7.36 -15.51 18.49
CA ARG A 137 7.78 -14.52 17.47
C ARG A 137 9.19 -14.80 16.99
N GLU A 138 10.08 -15.19 17.89
CA GLU A 138 11.46 -15.54 17.59
C GLU A 138 11.81 -16.92 18.17
N VAL A 139 12.37 -17.80 17.35
CA VAL A 139 12.86 -19.12 17.80
C VAL A 139 14.33 -19.23 17.46
N ARG A 140 15.15 -19.49 18.47
CA ARG A 140 16.59 -19.71 18.31
C ARG A 140 16.99 -21.06 18.86
N ILE A 141 17.69 -21.86 18.07
CA ILE A 141 18.08 -23.23 18.41
C ILE A 141 19.60 -23.34 18.27
N PHE A 142 20.26 -23.69 19.37
CA PHE A 142 21.71 -23.82 19.48
C PHE A 142 22.10 -25.15 20.10
N ARG A 143 23.19 -25.75 19.63
CA ARG A 143 23.72 -26.98 20.24
C ARG A 143 24.31 -26.73 21.63
N ASP A 144 25.18 -25.73 21.73
CA ASP A 144 25.90 -25.42 22.96
C ASP A 144 25.48 -24.06 23.50
N SER A 145 25.45 -23.94 24.82
CA SER A 145 25.40 -22.65 25.49
C SER A 145 26.76 -22.01 25.26
N VAL A 146 26.85 -21.12 24.28
CA VAL A 146 27.86 -20.07 24.33
C VAL A 146 27.41 -19.14 25.46
N GLN A 147 27.60 -19.59 26.69
CA GLN A 147 27.45 -18.77 27.86
C GLN A 147 28.57 -17.73 27.73
N GLU A 148 28.22 -16.52 27.32
CA GLU A 148 29.08 -15.34 27.41
C GLU A 148 29.32 -14.97 28.89
N GLU A 149 29.74 -15.94 29.71
CA GLU A 149 30.06 -15.72 31.11
C GLU A 149 31.54 -15.34 31.26
N ASN A 150 31.74 -14.02 31.24
CA ASN A 150 32.72 -13.28 32.03
C ASN A 150 34.21 -13.68 31.92
N ARG A 151 34.92 -12.90 31.11
CA ARG A 151 36.36 -12.93 30.76
C ARG A 151 37.37 -12.74 31.93
N ARG A 152 37.04 -13.03 33.19
CA ARG A 152 37.93 -12.73 34.34
C ARG A 152 38.63 -13.91 34.99
N PHE A 153 38.19 -15.14 34.76
CA PHE A 153 38.89 -16.32 35.27
C PHE A 153 39.03 -17.29 34.12
N GLY A 154 40.27 -17.45 33.62
CA GLY A 154 40.55 -18.35 32.53
C GLY A 154 40.02 -19.74 32.85
N GLN A 155 38.99 -20.18 32.11
CA GLN A 155 38.56 -21.56 32.11
C GLN A 155 38.19 -22.01 30.70
N VAL A 156 38.88 -23.08 30.31
CA VAL A 156 38.34 -24.29 29.70
C VAL A 156 37.14 -24.07 28.78
N ARG A 157 37.42 -24.05 27.47
CA ARG A 157 36.45 -24.54 26.48
C ARG A 157 36.11 -25.97 26.89
N ARG A 158 35.07 -26.15 27.70
CA ARG A 158 34.44 -27.46 27.78
C ARG A 158 33.69 -27.56 26.47
N HIS A 159 34.25 -28.30 25.52
CA HIS A 159 33.47 -28.88 24.46
C HIS A 159 32.37 -29.64 25.19
N PHE A 160 31.16 -29.07 25.24
CA PHE A 160 30.04 -29.81 25.75
C PHE A 160 29.79 -30.85 24.68
N ASP A 161 30.12 -32.10 24.98
CA ASP A 161 29.50 -33.26 24.33
C ASP A 161 28.05 -33.35 24.83
N GLY A 162 27.33 -32.24 24.64
CA GLY A 162 25.93 -32.08 24.93
C GLY A 162 25.13 -32.81 23.85
N PRO A 163 23.98 -33.40 24.21
CA PRO A 163 23.05 -33.90 23.23
C PRO A 163 22.67 -32.78 22.26
N GLU A 164 22.46 -33.14 21.00
CA GLU A 164 22.02 -32.20 19.98
C GLU A 164 20.73 -31.50 20.42
N ALA A 165 20.63 -30.20 20.17
CA ALA A 165 19.36 -29.51 20.38
C ALA A 165 18.37 -29.98 19.33
N GLU A 166 17.27 -30.56 19.80
CA GLU A 166 16.30 -31.23 18.96
C GLU A 166 14.91 -30.64 19.17
N VAL A 167 14.24 -30.35 18.05
CA VAL A 167 12.81 -30.06 18.02
C VAL A 167 12.12 -31.14 17.22
N ALA A 168 11.36 -32.00 17.89
CA ALA A 168 10.68 -33.12 17.24
C ALA A 168 9.43 -32.67 16.44
N GLY A 169 8.80 -31.57 16.86
CA GLY A 169 7.60 -31.02 16.22
C GLY A 169 7.88 -29.91 15.21
N ASN A 170 6.82 -29.20 14.83
CA ASN A 170 6.88 -28.08 13.91
C ASN A 170 7.33 -26.80 14.63
N VAL A 171 8.04 -25.94 13.91
CA VAL A 171 8.48 -24.63 14.41
C VAL A 171 7.72 -23.54 13.67
N LYS A 172 6.93 -22.75 14.40
CA LYS A 172 6.17 -21.61 13.86
C LYS A 172 6.62 -20.30 14.48
N ALA A 173 7.28 -19.43 13.69
CA ALA A 173 7.73 -18.13 14.20
C ALA A 173 7.86 -17.02 13.15
N GLN A 174 7.99 -15.76 13.57
CA GLN A 174 8.31 -14.66 12.63
C GLN A 174 9.78 -14.68 12.20
N HIS A 175 10.66 -15.13 13.10
CA HIS A 175 12.08 -15.34 12.82
C HIS A 175 12.55 -16.67 13.40
N VAL A 176 13.27 -17.45 12.60
CA VAL A 176 13.85 -18.73 13.02
C VAL A 176 15.35 -18.72 12.75
N THR A 177 16.14 -18.95 13.79
CA THR A 177 17.59 -19.16 13.69
C THR A 177 17.94 -20.54 14.18
N ASN A 178 18.57 -21.33 13.33
CA ASN A 178 18.96 -22.70 13.62
C ASN A 178 20.47 -22.85 13.42
N ALA A 179 21.21 -23.13 14.49
CA ALA A 179 22.67 -23.20 14.47
C ALA A 179 23.20 -24.59 14.04
N PRO A 180 24.50 -24.73 13.70
CA PRO A 180 25.08 -26.02 13.34
C PRO A 180 24.95 -27.06 14.46
N GLY A 181 24.78 -28.33 14.10
CA GLY A 181 24.67 -29.44 15.06
C GLY A 181 23.34 -29.49 15.82
N THR A 182 22.27 -28.95 15.22
CA THR A 182 20.91 -28.99 15.75
C THR A 182 19.98 -29.70 14.75
N ILE A 183 18.89 -30.28 15.25
CA ILE A 183 17.94 -31.05 14.44
C ILE A 183 16.51 -30.52 14.65
N ILE A 184 15.82 -30.23 13.55
CA ILE A 184 14.38 -29.98 13.53
C ILE A 184 13.75 -31.13 12.75
N SER A 185 12.97 -31.97 13.42
CA SER A 185 12.33 -33.14 12.79
C SER A 185 10.98 -32.82 12.14
N GLY A 186 10.39 -31.66 12.43
CA GLY A 186 9.15 -31.18 11.80
C GLY A 186 9.37 -30.10 10.75
N SER A 187 8.27 -29.48 10.33
CA SER A 187 8.29 -28.39 9.35
C SER A 187 8.58 -27.04 10.00
N VAL A 188 9.29 -26.17 9.29
CA VAL A 188 9.59 -24.80 9.72
C VAL A 188 8.68 -23.84 8.95
N ILE A 189 7.84 -23.10 9.67
CA ILE A 189 6.87 -22.16 9.10
C ILE A 189 7.16 -20.77 9.64
N THR A 190 7.53 -19.85 8.75
CA THR A 190 7.80 -18.46 9.12
C THR A 190 7.28 -17.43 8.14
N ASP A 191 6.75 -16.33 8.66
CA ASP A 191 6.26 -15.20 7.85
C ASP A 191 7.39 -14.20 7.49
N GLY A 192 8.56 -14.34 8.14
CA GLY A 192 9.73 -13.49 7.98
C GLY A 192 10.94 -14.26 7.46
N GLN A 193 12.00 -14.32 8.26
CA GLN A 193 13.29 -14.88 7.83
C GLN A 193 13.60 -16.20 8.55
N ALA A 194 14.03 -17.20 7.78
CA ALA A 194 14.62 -18.44 8.26
C ALA A 194 16.13 -18.44 7.95
N GLU A 195 16.96 -18.45 8.99
CA GLU A 195 18.40 -18.66 8.90
C GLU A 195 18.73 -20.05 9.44
N LEU A 196 19.12 -20.95 8.54
CA LEU A 196 19.27 -22.38 8.83
C LEU A 196 20.71 -22.83 8.63
N ALA A 197 21.29 -23.47 9.65
CA ALA A 197 22.63 -24.05 9.62
C ALA A 197 22.68 -25.51 10.12
N GLY A 198 21.61 -26.02 10.72
CA GLY A 198 21.48 -27.42 11.15
C GLY A 198 20.68 -28.29 10.17
N VAL A 199 20.17 -29.40 10.67
CA VAL A 199 19.39 -30.38 9.90
C VAL A 199 17.90 -30.12 10.09
N VAL A 200 17.16 -30.01 8.99
CA VAL A 200 15.68 -29.91 9.00
C VAL A 200 15.10 -31.09 8.23
N ASN A 201 14.40 -31.99 8.93
CA ASN A 201 13.74 -33.17 8.36
C ASN A 201 12.25 -32.89 8.06
N GLY A 202 11.95 -31.76 7.42
CA GLY A 202 10.59 -31.35 7.10
C GLY A 202 10.57 -30.28 6.02
N ASP A 203 9.37 -29.79 5.71
CA ASP A 203 9.21 -28.72 4.73
C ASP A 203 9.54 -27.36 5.38
N VAL A 204 10.22 -26.49 4.63
CA VAL A 204 10.54 -25.12 5.06
C VAL A 204 9.68 -24.15 4.27
N THR A 205 8.81 -23.42 4.95
CA THR A 205 8.02 -22.33 4.36
C THR A 205 8.42 -21.03 5.03
N ALA A 206 9.05 -20.13 4.27
CA ALA A 206 9.54 -18.85 4.77
C ALA A 206 9.40 -17.74 3.74
N ARG A 207 9.30 -16.48 4.16
CA ARG A 207 9.42 -15.36 3.20
C ARG A 207 10.84 -15.30 2.67
N ASN A 208 11.84 -15.16 3.55
CA ASN A 208 13.26 -15.16 3.18
C ASN A 208 13.96 -16.40 3.75
N VAL A 209 14.71 -17.14 2.91
CA VAL A 209 15.50 -18.31 3.35
C VAL A 209 16.98 -18.02 3.13
N ILE A 210 17.76 -18.19 4.20
CA ILE A 210 19.22 -18.16 4.17
C ILE A 210 19.72 -19.51 4.67
N LEU A 211 20.36 -20.27 3.78
CA LEU A 211 20.97 -21.56 4.10
C LEU A 211 22.47 -21.38 4.29
N LYS A 212 22.96 -21.68 5.49
CA LYS A 212 24.37 -21.66 5.85
C LYS A 212 25.11 -22.89 5.33
N ALA A 213 26.45 -22.83 5.30
CA ALA A 213 27.30 -23.89 4.75
C ALA A 213 27.06 -25.30 5.32
N THR A 214 26.56 -25.42 6.55
CA THR A 214 26.28 -26.72 7.20
C THR A 214 24.81 -27.15 7.13
N ALA A 215 23.95 -26.36 6.49
CA ALA A 215 22.51 -26.62 6.45
C ALA A 215 22.19 -27.86 5.62
N GLN A 216 21.34 -28.74 6.17
CA GLN A 216 20.82 -29.91 5.46
C GLN A 216 19.30 -29.95 5.56
N ILE A 217 18.61 -29.70 4.45
CA ILE A 217 17.15 -29.70 4.40
C ILE A 217 16.67 -30.96 3.69
N LYS A 218 16.03 -31.87 4.44
CA LYS A 218 15.43 -33.11 3.93
C LYS A 218 13.92 -32.94 3.73
N GLY A 219 13.56 -31.98 2.89
CA GLY A 219 12.18 -31.65 2.56
C GLY A 219 12.11 -30.57 1.48
N ASN A 220 10.90 -30.10 1.19
CA ASN A 220 10.69 -29.07 0.18
C ASN A 220 10.85 -27.68 0.79
N ILE A 221 11.40 -26.74 0.02
CA ILE A 221 11.51 -25.34 0.41
C ILE A 221 10.50 -24.54 -0.39
N ARG A 222 9.63 -23.81 0.30
CA ARG A 222 8.74 -22.80 -0.28
C ARG A 222 9.19 -21.43 0.21
N SER A 223 9.75 -20.65 -0.70
CA SER A 223 10.14 -19.27 -0.40
C SER A 223 9.11 -18.28 -0.92
N GLY A 224 8.76 -17.30 -0.10
CA GLY A 224 7.97 -16.14 -0.49
C GLY A 224 8.78 -15.03 -1.18
N ALA A 225 10.10 -15.21 -1.33
CA ALA A 225 10.99 -14.30 -2.03
C ALA A 225 11.53 -14.93 -3.32
N ASP A 226 11.85 -14.07 -4.30
CA ASP A 226 12.37 -14.50 -5.60
C ASP A 226 13.82 -15.02 -5.54
N THR A 227 14.49 -14.82 -4.40
CA THR A 227 15.89 -15.19 -4.19
C THR A 227 16.06 -15.95 -2.88
N ILE A 228 16.77 -17.08 -2.95
CA ILE A 228 17.26 -17.82 -1.79
C ILE A 228 18.77 -17.69 -1.76
N VAL A 229 19.31 -17.38 -0.59
CA VAL A 229 20.76 -17.31 -0.37
C VAL A 229 21.22 -18.66 0.14
N MET A 230 22.16 -19.28 -0.57
CA MET A 230 22.72 -20.57 -0.23
C MET A 230 24.24 -20.45 -0.15
N GLU A 231 24.80 -20.69 1.03
CA GLU A 231 26.24 -20.75 1.21
C GLU A 231 26.80 -22.09 0.67
N PRO A 232 28.06 -22.11 0.19
CA PRO A 232 28.70 -23.33 -0.29
C PRO A 232 28.73 -24.41 0.80
N GLY A 233 28.18 -25.58 0.51
CA GLY A 233 28.07 -26.70 1.45
C GLY A 233 26.64 -26.99 1.92
N ALA A 234 25.73 -26.03 1.78
CA ALA A 234 24.31 -26.24 2.08
C ALA A 234 23.70 -27.27 1.10
N GLN A 235 22.90 -28.20 1.63
CA GLN A 235 22.28 -29.29 0.87
C GLN A 235 20.77 -29.28 1.06
N VAL A 236 20.04 -29.39 -0.06
CA VAL A 236 18.58 -29.49 -0.08
C VAL A 236 18.19 -30.75 -0.86
N PHE A 237 17.57 -31.71 -0.19
CA PHE A 237 17.19 -33.01 -0.76
C PHE A 237 15.75 -33.05 -1.30
N GLY A 238 15.08 -31.90 -1.38
CA GLY A 238 13.72 -31.77 -1.91
C GLY A 238 13.59 -30.67 -2.96
N ARG A 239 12.34 -30.34 -3.32
CA ARG A 239 12.07 -29.31 -4.33
C ARG A 239 12.15 -27.92 -3.72
N ILE A 240 12.89 -27.03 -4.37
CA ILE A 240 12.88 -25.60 -4.07
C ILE A 240 11.84 -24.94 -4.98
N THR A 241 10.86 -24.28 -4.37
CA THR A 241 9.73 -23.65 -5.04
C THR A 241 9.67 -22.20 -4.60
N GLY A 242 9.67 -21.29 -5.56
CA GLY A 242 9.54 -19.86 -5.32
C GLY A 242 8.08 -19.43 -5.20
N PRO A 243 7.86 -18.11 -5.19
CA PRO A 243 6.53 -17.55 -5.33
C PRO A 243 5.82 -18.14 -6.57
N GLU A 244 4.55 -18.51 -6.40
CA GLU A 244 3.70 -19.04 -7.48
C GLU A 244 4.17 -20.34 -8.18
N GLY A 245 5.07 -21.11 -7.57
CA GLY A 245 5.57 -22.33 -8.20
C GLY A 245 6.74 -22.13 -9.17
N GLN A 246 7.25 -20.90 -9.28
CA GLN A 246 8.35 -20.57 -10.18
C GLN A 246 9.71 -21.02 -9.63
N GLY A 247 10.69 -21.17 -10.52
CA GLY A 247 12.08 -21.45 -10.14
C GLY A 247 12.68 -20.26 -9.40
N VAL A 248 13.40 -20.54 -8.31
CA VAL A 248 14.06 -19.51 -7.49
C VAL A 248 15.47 -19.25 -8.00
N ARG A 249 15.90 -17.98 -7.99
CA ARG A 249 17.31 -17.65 -8.21
C ARG A 249 18.11 -18.03 -6.96
N ILE A 250 18.93 -19.07 -7.07
CA ILE A 250 19.88 -19.46 -6.04
C ILE A 250 21.12 -18.60 -6.19
N VAL A 251 21.36 -17.70 -5.24
CA VAL A 251 22.64 -17.01 -5.14
C VAL A 251 23.55 -17.90 -4.33
N ALA A 252 24.37 -18.68 -5.02
CA ALA A 252 25.49 -19.38 -4.42
C ALA A 252 26.48 -18.30 -3.95
N GLY A 253 26.50 -18.04 -2.64
CA GLY A 253 27.41 -17.07 -2.07
C GLY A 253 28.84 -17.59 -2.16
N ALA A 254 29.54 -17.37 -3.27
CA ALA A 254 30.99 -17.49 -3.27
C ALA A 254 31.55 -16.40 -2.37
N VAL A 255 31.73 -16.73 -1.10
CA VAL A 255 32.48 -15.94 -0.15
C VAL A 255 33.88 -15.76 -0.77
N THR A 256 34.22 -14.54 -1.16
CA THR A 256 35.55 -14.26 -1.71
C THR A 256 36.61 -14.61 -0.68
N PRO A 257 37.83 -15.02 -1.08
CA PRO A 257 38.90 -15.38 -0.15
C PRO A 257 39.25 -14.28 0.86
N GLU A 258 38.90 -13.02 0.58
CA GLU A 258 39.03 -11.90 1.53
C GLU A 258 38.03 -11.99 2.70
N ASP A 259 36.82 -12.48 2.46
CA ASP A 259 35.79 -12.72 3.49
C ASP A 259 35.99 -14.10 4.18
N ALA A 260 36.56 -15.08 3.48
CA ALA A 260 36.97 -16.36 4.06
C ALA A 260 38.21 -16.22 4.97
N ALA A 261 39.16 -15.34 4.62
CA ALA A 261 40.33 -15.03 5.45
C ALA A 261 39.99 -14.16 6.68
N ALA A 262 38.81 -13.53 6.73
CA ALA A 262 38.28 -12.90 7.93
C ALA A 262 37.67 -13.91 8.91
N LEU A 263 37.28 -15.10 8.44
CA LEU A 263 36.75 -16.21 9.26
C LEU A 263 37.83 -17.22 9.69
N ASP A 264 39.01 -17.22 9.07
CA ASP A 264 40.14 -18.09 9.43
C ASP A 264 41.18 -17.42 10.36
N ARG A 265 41.06 -16.11 10.64
CA ARG A 265 42.00 -15.35 11.49
C ARG A 265 41.57 -15.16 12.95
N SER A 266 40.64 -15.95 13.47
CA SER A 266 40.32 -15.94 14.91
C SER A 266 41.24 -16.81 15.77
N TYR A 267 42.41 -17.22 15.26
CA TYR A 267 43.48 -17.82 16.06
C TYR A 267 44.83 -17.10 15.79
N GLY A 268 45.16 -16.14 16.67
CA GLY A 268 46.46 -15.46 16.72
C GLY A 268 46.55 -14.48 17.92
N PRO A 269 47.75 -14.26 18.51
CA PRO A 269 47.94 -13.78 19.88
C PRO A 269 47.64 -12.27 20.07
N PRO A 270 47.43 -11.81 21.32
CA PRO A 270 46.78 -10.52 21.57
C PRO A 270 47.77 -9.36 21.46
N LEU A 271 47.39 -8.30 20.74
CA LEU A 271 48.05 -7.01 20.84
C LEU A 271 47.04 -5.87 20.91
N THR A 272 46.96 -5.29 22.11
CA THR A 272 46.70 -3.87 22.46
C THR A 272 45.32 -3.27 22.15
N PRO A 273 44.82 -2.35 23.02
CA PRO A 273 43.44 -1.87 22.98
C PRO A 273 43.27 -0.90 21.80
N ARG A 274 42.76 -1.41 20.68
CA ARG A 274 42.31 -0.57 19.57
C ARG A 274 40.84 -0.25 19.77
N SER A 275 40.57 1.05 19.86
CA SER A 275 39.27 1.70 19.82
C SER A 275 38.24 0.93 18.99
N ASP A 276 37.09 0.72 19.61
CA ASP A 276 35.80 0.32 19.03
C ASP A 276 35.68 0.67 17.55
N ASN A 277 35.61 -0.38 16.73
CA ASN A 277 35.12 -0.42 15.35
C ASN A 277 34.89 -1.90 15.01
N SER A 278 33.96 -2.54 15.71
CA SER A 278 33.40 -3.83 15.26
C SER A 278 32.34 -3.55 14.19
N PRO A 279 32.40 -4.17 13.00
CA PRO A 279 31.39 -3.98 11.98
C PRO A 279 30.11 -4.64 12.48
N GLN A 280 29.22 -3.82 13.03
CA GLN A 280 27.84 -4.20 13.27
C GLN A 280 27.30 -4.66 11.91
N VAL A 281 26.88 -5.93 11.82
CA VAL A 281 26.09 -6.40 10.67
C VAL A 281 24.74 -5.71 10.81
N VAL A 282 24.71 -4.46 10.37
CA VAL A 282 23.50 -3.70 10.12
C VAL A 282 22.78 -4.51 9.06
N VAL A 283 21.65 -5.13 9.44
CA VAL A 283 20.63 -5.53 8.48
C VAL A 283 20.22 -4.23 7.78
N ARG A 284 20.90 -3.94 6.68
CA ARG A 284 20.61 -2.80 5.85
C ARG A 284 19.31 -3.17 5.17
N GLU A 285 18.22 -2.55 5.62
CA GLU A 285 16.97 -2.49 4.86
C GLU A 285 17.25 -1.81 3.51
N GLN A 286 17.79 -2.57 2.57
CA GLN A 286 17.89 -2.18 1.17
C GLN A 286 16.50 -2.34 0.55
N GLY A 287 15.59 -1.44 0.92
CA GLY A 287 14.21 -1.45 0.44
C GLY A 287 13.36 -0.21 0.74
N GLY A 288 13.63 0.55 1.82
CA GLY A 288 12.64 1.53 2.32
C GLY A 288 12.66 2.94 1.73
N PHE A 289 13.83 3.50 1.38
CA PHE A 289 13.94 4.93 1.04
C PHE A 289 14.51 5.20 -0.36
N ALA A 290 15.51 4.42 -0.79
CA ALA A 290 16.11 4.57 -2.12
C ALA A 290 15.11 4.25 -3.24
N TYR A 291 14.35 3.16 -3.12
CA TYR A 291 13.27 2.83 -4.06
C TYR A 291 12.15 3.89 -4.05
N GLY A 292 11.85 4.47 -2.87
CA GLY A 292 10.90 5.57 -2.74
C GLY A 292 11.33 6.82 -3.52
N ILE A 293 12.59 7.24 -3.42
CA ILE A 293 13.11 8.41 -4.14
C ILE A 293 13.10 8.16 -5.66
N PHE A 294 13.59 7.01 -6.12
CA PHE A 294 13.64 6.70 -7.56
C PHE A 294 12.24 6.62 -8.19
N PHE A 295 11.24 6.11 -7.45
CA PHE A 295 9.84 6.13 -7.89
C PHE A 295 9.21 7.53 -7.81
N TRP A 296 9.66 8.36 -6.87
CA TRP A 296 9.12 9.70 -6.66
C TRP A 296 9.53 10.71 -7.73
N ILE A 297 10.74 10.60 -8.29
CA ILE A 297 11.24 11.55 -9.30
C ILE A 297 10.31 11.62 -10.53
N PRO A 298 9.90 10.51 -11.19
CA PRO A 298 8.92 10.55 -12.28
C PRO A 298 7.57 11.16 -11.89
N VAL A 299 7.07 10.87 -10.68
CA VAL A 299 5.81 11.42 -10.17
C VAL A 299 5.92 12.93 -9.99
N LEU A 300 7.02 13.40 -9.42
CA LEU A 300 7.29 14.83 -9.25
C LEU A 300 7.36 15.53 -10.60
N ILE A 301 8.09 14.99 -11.56
CA ILE A 301 8.18 15.54 -12.92
C ILE A 301 6.79 15.56 -13.57
N GLY A 302 6.00 14.50 -13.41
CA GLY A 302 4.63 14.42 -13.90
C GLY A 302 3.71 15.50 -13.29
N LEU A 303 3.78 15.72 -11.98
CA LEU A 303 3.00 16.76 -11.29
C LEU A 303 3.43 18.17 -11.70
N LEU A 304 4.73 18.42 -11.86
CA LEU A 304 5.24 19.71 -12.33
C LEU A 304 4.82 19.98 -13.77
N ALA A 305 4.95 18.99 -14.66
CA ALA A 305 4.49 19.09 -16.04
C ALA A 305 2.97 19.29 -16.12
N LEU A 306 2.21 18.57 -15.29
CA LEU A 306 0.75 18.71 -15.20
C LEU A 306 0.36 20.13 -14.77
N SER A 307 0.96 20.66 -13.70
CA SER A 307 0.70 22.03 -13.23
C SER A 307 1.11 23.09 -14.26
N PHE A 308 2.24 22.89 -14.95
CA PHE A 308 2.69 23.79 -16.01
C PHE A 308 1.71 23.83 -17.20
N ILE A 309 1.31 22.67 -17.70
CA ILE A 309 0.36 22.55 -18.82
C ILE A 309 -1.00 23.10 -18.43
N ALA A 310 -1.50 22.72 -17.25
CA ALA A 310 -2.77 23.20 -16.73
C ALA A 310 -2.79 24.73 -16.64
N TYR A 311 -1.76 25.33 -16.04
CA TYR A 311 -1.66 26.78 -15.92
C TYR A 311 -1.55 27.46 -17.30
N SER A 312 -0.83 26.88 -18.25
CA SER A 312 -0.67 27.45 -19.60
C SER A 312 -1.99 27.54 -20.38
N PHE A 313 -2.86 26.54 -20.27
CA PHE A 313 -4.14 26.51 -21.02
C PHE A 313 -5.32 27.09 -20.24
N LEU A 314 -5.32 26.97 -18.91
CA LEU A 314 -6.44 27.31 -18.03
C LEU A 314 -6.05 28.42 -17.04
N ARG A 315 -5.19 29.34 -17.48
CA ARG A 315 -4.62 30.42 -16.66
C ARG A 315 -5.69 31.21 -15.89
N GLU A 316 -6.71 31.68 -16.61
CA GLU A 316 -7.79 32.50 -16.02
C GLU A 316 -8.56 31.72 -14.95
N ASP A 317 -8.88 30.46 -15.20
CA ASP A 317 -9.61 29.60 -14.26
C ASP A 317 -8.76 29.26 -13.02
N ALA A 318 -7.46 29.03 -13.20
CA ALA A 318 -6.53 28.75 -12.10
C ALA A 318 -6.31 29.98 -11.21
N GLU A 319 -6.18 31.18 -11.79
CA GLU A 319 -6.06 32.44 -11.05
C GLU A 319 -7.36 32.78 -10.31
N GLU A 320 -8.53 32.66 -10.96
CA GLU A 320 -9.84 32.88 -10.33
C GLU A 320 -10.08 31.90 -9.16
N ALA A 321 -9.69 30.63 -9.34
CA ALA A 321 -9.77 29.63 -8.28
C ALA A 321 -8.80 29.93 -7.13
N ALA A 322 -7.57 30.37 -7.41
CA ALA A 322 -6.59 30.75 -6.39
C ALA A 322 -7.07 31.95 -5.55
N ASP A 323 -7.68 32.95 -6.19
CA ASP A 323 -8.23 34.10 -5.49
C ASP A 323 -9.45 33.70 -4.64
N ALA A 324 -10.30 32.80 -5.15
CA ALA A 324 -11.40 32.24 -4.38
C ALA A 324 -10.92 31.47 -3.14
N ILE A 325 -9.83 30.70 -3.26
CA ILE A 325 -9.16 30.00 -2.15
C ILE A 325 -8.74 30.98 -1.05
N LEU A 326 -8.10 32.09 -1.43
CA LEU A 326 -7.59 33.07 -0.48
C LEU A 326 -8.71 33.82 0.24
N LEU A 327 -9.80 34.13 -0.46
CA LEU A 327 -10.92 34.89 0.10
C LEU A 327 -11.78 34.06 1.06
N GLN A 328 -12.05 32.79 0.73
CA GLN A 328 -13.06 31.97 1.45
C GLN A 328 -12.64 30.49 1.55
N PRO A 329 -11.54 30.17 2.24
CA PRO A 329 -10.95 28.82 2.24
C PRO A 329 -11.89 27.77 2.81
N LEU A 330 -12.49 28.02 3.97
CA LEU A 330 -13.37 27.06 4.66
C LEU A 330 -14.63 26.73 3.84
N ARG A 331 -15.20 27.74 3.16
CA ARG A 331 -16.37 27.56 2.30
C ARG A 331 -16.03 26.70 1.08
N ASN A 332 -14.85 26.91 0.48
CA ASN A 332 -14.43 26.12 -0.66
C ASN A 332 -14.13 24.66 -0.28
N ILE A 333 -13.54 24.41 0.90
CA ILE A 333 -13.34 23.05 1.43
C ILE A 333 -14.70 22.33 1.55
N TRP A 334 -15.70 22.98 2.15
CA TRP A 334 -17.02 22.38 2.33
C TRP A 334 -17.73 22.09 1.00
N ILE A 335 -17.66 23.01 0.04
CA ILE A 335 -18.22 22.82 -1.29
C ILE A 335 -17.50 21.67 -2.01
N GLY A 336 -16.16 21.61 -1.94
CA GLY A 336 -15.38 20.53 -2.55
C GLY A 336 -15.76 19.17 -1.97
N PHE A 337 -15.88 19.08 -0.65
CA PHE A 337 -16.30 17.86 0.06
C PHE A 337 -17.69 17.40 -0.37
N LEU A 338 -18.68 18.30 -0.35
CA LEU A 338 -20.04 18.01 -0.81
C LEU A 338 -20.06 17.59 -2.28
N THR A 339 -19.22 18.19 -3.12
CA THR A 339 -19.18 17.86 -4.54
C THR A 339 -18.62 16.46 -4.76
N ILE A 340 -17.51 16.09 -4.12
CA ILE A 340 -16.95 14.72 -4.24
C ILE A 340 -17.94 13.68 -3.70
N LEU A 341 -18.57 13.97 -2.56
CA LEU A 341 -19.57 13.10 -1.95
C LEU A 341 -20.80 12.89 -2.85
N ALA A 342 -21.27 13.94 -3.52
CA ALA A 342 -22.39 13.86 -4.46
C ALA A 342 -22.00 13.24 -5.82
N LEU A 343 -20.77 13.50 -6.28
CA LEU A 343 -20.29 13.07 -7.58
C LEU A 343 -20.18 11.54 -7.69
N GLY A 344 -19.72 10.85 -6.63
CA GLY A 344 -19.57 9.39 -6.63
C GLY A 344 -20.88 8.65 -6.95
N PRO A 345 -21.95 8.83 -6.14
CA PRO A 345 -23.26 8.25 -6.42
C PRO A 345 -23.85 8.72 -7.75
N LEU A 346 -23.67 9.99 -8.14
CA LEU A 346 -24.21 10.52 -9.40
C LEU A 346 -23.57 9.85 -10.63
N VAL A 347 -22.25 9.66 -10.63
CA VAL A 347 -21.54 8.97 -11.70
C VAL A 347 -21.92 7.48 -11.72
N ALA A 348 -22.00 6.83 -10.57
CA ALA A 348 -22.42 5.43 -10.46
C ALA A 348 -23.84 5.20 -10.98
N LEU A 349 -24.80 6.03 -10.56
CA LEU A 349 -26.20 5.96 -11.03
C LEU A 349 -26.31 6.24 -12.54
N SER A 350 -25.53 7.19 -13.05
CA SER A 350 -25.49 7.48 -14.49
C SER A 350 -24.95 6.28 -15.27
N ALA A 351 -23.90 5.62 -14.79
CA ALA A 351 -23.27 4.48 -15.45
C ALA A 351 -24.18 3.24 -15.55
N VAL A 352 -25.15 3.06 -14.65
CA VAL A 352 -26.11 1.93 -14.69
C VAL A 352 -27.07 2.04 -15.87
N THR A 353 -27.30 3.24 -16.40
CA THR A 353 -28.22 3.45 -17.52
C THR A 353 -27.46 3.53 -18.84
N ILE A 354 -27.94 2.85 -19.89
CA ILE A 354 -27.32 2.88 -21.24
C ILE A 354 -27.17 4.33 -21.74
N ILE A 355 -28.17 5.18 -21.47
CA ILE A 355 -28.18 6.60 -21.84
C ILE A 355 -27.25 7.43 -20.92
N GLY A 356 -26.99 6.98 -19.70
CA GLY A 356 -26.17 7.70 -18.74
C GLY A 356 -24.66 7.40 -18.83
N ILE A 357 -24.21 6.38 -19.58
CA ILE A 357 -22.78 6.15 -19.82
C ILE A 357 -22.11 7.38 -20.46
N PRO A 358 -22.62 7.99 -21.55
CA PRO A 358 -22.04 9.23 -22.10
C PRO A 358 -22.02 10.37 -21.08
N VAL A 359 -23.06 10.47 -20.24
CA VAL A 359 -23.16 11.50 -19.19
C VAL A 359 -22.12 11.26 -18.10
N ALA A 360 -21.94 10.01 -17.67
CA ALA A 360 -20.94 9.60 -16.69
C ALA A 360 -19.52 9.93 -17.18
N VAL A 361 -19.21 9.64 -18.44
CA VAL A 361 -17.93 10.00 -19.07
C VAL A 361 -17.74 11.52 -19.10
N GLY A 362 -18.76 12.27 -19.50
CA GLY A 362 -18.71 13.74 -19.51
C GLY A 362 -18.48 14.34 -18.12
N LEU A 363 -19.16 13.80 -17.09
CA LEU A 363 -18.98 14.20 -15.70
C LEU A 363 -17.59 13.85 -15.18
N ALA A 364 -17.10 12.65 -15.47
CA ALA A 364 -15.75 12.22 -15.07
C ALA A 364 -14.66 13.09 -15.69
N VAL A 365 -14.76 13.41 -16.99
CA VAL A 365 -13.82 14.30 -17.69
C VAL A 365 -13.86 15.72 -17.10
N THR A 366 -15.06 16.24 -16.83
CA THR A 366 -15.21 17.58 -16.22
C THR A 366 -14.64 17.62 -14.81
N ALA A 367 -14.87 16.58 -14.00
CA ALA A 367 -14.33 16.46 -12.66
C ALA A 367 -12.79 16.33 -12.69
N LEU A 368 -12.23 15.56 -13.62
CA LEU A 368 -10.79 15.45 -13.81
C LEU A 368 -10.17 16.81 -14.17
N ALA A 369 -10.78 17.54 -15.11
CA ALA A 369 -10.32 18.88 -15.47
C ALA A 369 -10.40 19.84 -14.27
N ALA A 370 -11.48 19.79 -13.49
CA ALA A 370 -11.62 20.60 -12.28
C ALA A 370 -10.59 20.25 -11.20
N ALA A 371 -10.24 18.97 -11.04
CA ALA A 371 -9.19 18.53 -10.11
C ALA A 371 -7.80 19.04 -10.54
N ILE A 372 -7.49 18.98 -11.84
CA ILE A 372 -6.23 19.51 -12.39
C ILE A 372 -6.11 21.03 -12.19
N VAL A 373 -7.18 21.78 -12.50
CA VAL A 373 -7.22 23.23 -12.26
C VAL A 373 -7.15 23.54 -10.77
N GLY A 374 -7.87 22.79 -9.93
CA GLY A 374 -7.88 22.96 -8.48
C GLY A 374 -6.51 22.71 -7.84
N TRP A 375 -5.80 21.67 -8.28
CA TRP A 375 -4.42 21.40 -7.87
C TRP A 375 -3.47 22.53 -8.26
N THR A 376 -3.62 23.05 -9.49
CA THR A 376 -2.82 24.16 -10.01
C THR A 376 -3.07 25.45 -9.23
N ALA A 377 -4.33 25.75 -8.90
CA ALA A 377 -4.70 26.88 -8.06
C ALA A 377 -4.14 26.75 -6.64
N GLY A 378 -4.21 25.56 -6.04
CA GLY A 378 -3.59 25.28 -4.74
C GLY A 378 -2.08 25.49 -4.76
N SER A 379 -1.42 25.02 -5.82
CA SER A 379 0.00 25.25 -6.07
C SER A 379 0.31 26.74 -6.18
N LEU A 380 -0.49 27.51 -6.92
CA LEU A 380 -0.32 28.96 -7.07
C LEU A 380 -0.41 29.69 -5.73
N VAL A 381 -1.37 29.33 -4.88
CA VAL A 381 -1.55 29.95 -3.55
C VAL A 381 -0.33 29.72 -2.66
N VAL A 382 0.18 28.49 -2.62
CA VAL A 382 1.39 28.15 -1.86
C VAL A 382 2.62 28.85 -2.44
N GLY A 383 2.75 28.84 -3.77
CA GLY A 383 3.82 29.52 -4.50
C GLY A 383 3.89 31.02 -4.23
N ARG A 384 2.75 31.71 -4.34
CA ARG A 384 2.61 33.15 -4.01
C ARG A 384 3.02 33.42 -2.57
N ARG A 385 2.56 32.61 -1.62
CA ARG A 385 2.88 32.78 -0.19
C ARG A 385 4.38 32.67 0.07
N VAL A 386 5.04 31.74 -0.63
CA VAL A 386 6.48 31.51 -0.52
C VAL A 386 7.28 32.62 -1.22
N ALA A 387 6.86 33.04 -2.41
CA ALA A 387 7.48 34.13 -3.15
C ALA A 387 7.45 35.46 -2.36
N MET A 388 6.34 35.76 -1.68
CA MET A 388 6.23 36.94 -0.81
C MET A 388 7.22 36.92 0.36
N ASN A 389 7.48 35.75 0.95
CA ASN A 389 8.38 35.61 2.09
C ASN A 389 9.86 35.61 1.69
N LEU A 390 10.19 35.24 0.45
CA LEU A 390 11.56 35.08 -0.03
C LEU A 390 12.24 36.39 -0.48
N GLY A 391 11.48 37.49 -0.60
CA GLY A 391 11.97 38.87 -0.77
C GLY A 391 12.94 39.10 -1.94
N ARG A 392 14.22 38.73 -1.76
CA ARG A 392 15.35 38.94 -2.68
C ARG A 392 15.51 37.84 -3.74
N TRP A 393 14.99 36.63 -3.50
CA TRP A 393 15.01 35.54 -4.46
C TRP A 393 13.75 35.68 -5.31
N GLN A 394 13.79 36.57 -6.31
CA GLN A 394 12.65 36.82 -7.18
C GLN A 394 12.32 35.54 -7.96
N VAL A 395 11.18 34.94 -7.62
CA VAL A 395 10.61 33.84 -8.36
C VAL A 395 10.21 34.36 -9.76
N PRO A 396 10.61 33.70 -10.86
CA PRO A 396 10.40 34.21 -12.20
C PRO A 396 8.93 34.08 -12.62
N GLY A 397 8.14 35.12 -12.33
CA GLY A 397 6.76 35.28 -12.75
C GLY A 397 5.80 34.23 -12.17
N VAL A 398 4.54 34.31 -12.61
CA VAL A 398 3.45 33.48 -12.07
C VAL A 398 3.69 31.98 -12.34
N ILE A 399 4.35 31.63 -13.45
CA ILE A 399 4.73 30.23 -13.74
C ILE A 399 5.71 29.70 -12.69
N GLY A 400 6.70 30.52 -12.29
CA GLY A 400 7.64 30.14 -11.24
C GLY A 400 6.93 29.90 -9.90
N GLU A 401 5.91 30.71 -9.57
CA GLU A 401 5.10 30.52 -8.37
C GLU A 401 4.37 29.16 -8.40
N VAL A 402 3.71 28.84 -9.53
CA VAL A 402 3.02 27.56 -9.70
C VAL A 402 3.98 26.37 -9.54
N LEU A 403 5.16 26.44 -10.16
CA LEU A 403 6.15 25.35 -10.11
C LEU A 403 6.73 25.17 -8.70
N ILE A 404 7.08 26.26 -8.02
CA ILE A 404 7.59 26.19 -6.64
C ILE A 404 6.50 25.67 -5.70
N GLY A 405 5.27 26.16 -5.85
CA GLY A 405 4.14 25.68 -5.07
C GLY A 405 3.86 24.19 -5.30
N ALA A 406 3.84 23.74 -6.56
CA ALA A 406 3.64 22.34 -6.91
C ALA A 406 4.79 21.46 -6.37
N PHE A 407 6.03 21.94 -6.45
CA PHE A 407 7.19 21.26 -5.87
C PHE A 407 7.05 21.08 -4.36
N LEU A 408 6.68 22.14 -3.63
CA LEU A 408 6.50 22.09 -2.18
C LEU A 408 5.34 21.20 -1.77
N LEU A 409 4.20 21.29 -2.47
CA LEU A 409 3.05 20.43 -2.22
C LEU A 409 3.38 18.96 -2.46
N ALA A 410 4.08 18.64 -3.55
CA ALA A 410 4.50 17.27 -3.81
C ALA A 410 5.34 16.75 -2.63
N HIS A 411 6.37 17.49 -2.18
CA HIS A 411 7.22 17.06 -1.07
C HIS A 411 6.47 16.95 0.26
N LEU A 412 5.42 17.75 0.46
CA LEU A 412 4.60 17.66 1.66
C LEU A 412 3.96 16.26 1.81
N GLY A 413 3.73 15.54 0.70
CA GLY A 413 3.22 14.17 0.72
C GLY A 413 4.12 13.15 1.43
N TRP A 414 5.40 13.48 1.66
CA TRP A 414 6.33 12.62 2.40
C TRP A 414 6.11 12.67 3.91
N VAL A 415 5.43 13.70 4.42
CA VAL A 415 5.15 13.81 5.86
C VAL A 415 3.92 12.93 6.17
N PRO A 416 4.09 11.80 6.88
CA PRO A 416 2.96 10.93 7.20
C PRO A 416 1.94 11.70 8.04
N LEU A 417 0.66 11.39 7.83
CA LEU A 417 -0.51 12.00 8.49
C LEU A 417 -0.72 13.49 8.15
N ILE A 418 0.20 14.38 8.52
CA ILE A 418 0.05 15.84 8.34
C ILE A 418 0.09 16.22 6.86
N GLY A 419 1.03 15.64 6.11
CA GLY A 419 1.20 15.95 4.71
C GLY A 419 -0.02 15.57 3.87
N TRP A 420 -0.51 14.36 4.10
CA TRP A 420 -1.74 13.88 3.47
C TRP A 420 -2.96 14.72 3.84
N LEU A 421 -3.10 15.14 5.11
CA LEU A 421 -4.21 15.99 5.55
C LEU A 421 -4.19 17.37 4.88
N ILE A 422 -3.01 17.98 4.76
CA ILE A 422 -2.85 19.27 4.06
C ILE A 422 -3.14 19.11 2.57
N LEU A 423 -2.62 18.05 1.93
CA LEU A 423 -2.89 17.76 0.53
C LEU A 423 -4.38 17.51 0.26
N LEU A 424 -5.06 16.79 1.15
CA LEU A 424 -6.49 16.57 1.09
C LEU A 424 -7.25 17.90 1.20
N ALA A 425 -6.89 18.73 2.17
CA ALA A 425 -7.50 20.05 2.36
C ALA A 425 -7.31 20.94 1.13
N ILE A 426 -6.11 20.99 0.56
CA ILE A 426 -5.81 21.79 -0.63
C ILE A 426 -6.55 21.27 -1.86
N THR A 427 -6.63 19.94 -2.04
CA THR A 427 -7.35 19.31 -3.15
C THR A 427 -8.85 19.61 -3.05
N LEU A 428 -9.45 19.45 -1.86
CA LEU A 428 -10.85 19.79 -1.61
C LEU A 428 -11.13 21.28 -1.85
N MET A 429 -10.26 22.14 -1.34
CA MET A 429 -10.40 23.59 -1.47
C MET A 429 -10.27 24.05 -2.93
N GLY A 430 -9.28 23.52 -3.66
CA GLY A 430 -9.07 23.80 -5.08
C GLY A 430 -10.23 23.28 -5.94
N PHE A 431 -10.68 22.05 -5.70
CA PHE A 431 -11.82 21.49 -6.41
C PHE A 431 -13.11 22.29 -6.17
N GLY A 432 -13.39 22.64 -4.90
CA GLY A 432 -14.56 23.45 -4.55
C GLY A 432 -14.52 24.86 -5.16
N ALA A 433 -13.35 25.49 -5.23
CA ALA A 433 -13.17 26.79 -5.87
C ALA A 433 -13.51 26.73 -7.38
N VAL A 434 -13.03 25.72 -8.09
CA VAL A 434 -13.30 25.53 -9.52
C VAL A 434 -14.76 25.19 -9.79
N VAL A 435 -15.37 24.33 -8.98
CA VAL A 435 -16.80 24.01 -9.11
C VAL A 435 -17.65 25.28 -8.98
N ARG A 436 -17.27 26.19 -8.08
CA ARG A 436 -17.99 27.45 -7.88
C ARG A 436 -17.85 28.41 -9.07
N SER A 437 -16.69 28.47 -9.71
CA SER A 437 -16.50 29.33 -10.89
C SER A 437 -17.17 28.73 -12.14
N TRP A 438 -17.18 27.40 -12.27
CA TRP A 438 -17.72 26.71 -13.45
C TRP A 438 -19.24 26.50 -13.41
N TYR A 439 -19.83 26.25 -12.24
CA TYR A 439 -21.26 25.95 -12.11
C TYR A 439 -22.18 27.03 -12.71
N PRO A 440 -21.96 28.34 -12.49
CA PRO A 440 -22.76 29.38 -13.13
C PRO A 440 -22.66 29.34 -14.66
N ARG A 441 -21.43 29.18 -15.18
CA ARG A 441 -21.17 29.12 -16.63
C ARG A 441 -21.92 27.95 -17.27
N PHE A 442 -21.87 26.78 -16.65
CA PHE A 442 -22.58 25.59 -17.10
C PHE A 442 -24.11 25.77 -17.05
N ARG A 443 -24.62 26.28 -15.92
CA ARG A 443 -26.05 26.56 -15.73
C ARG A 443 -26.60 27.52 -16.77
N ASP A 444 -25.84 28.56 -17.10
CA ASP A 444 -26.28 29.61 -18.03
C ASP A 444 -26.19 29.14 -19.50
N GLN A 445 -25.19 28.32 -19.84
CA GLN A 445 -25.17 27.61 -21.14
C GLN A 445 -26.37 26.68 -21.29
N TRP A 446 -26.69 25.89 -20.26
CA TRP A 446 -27.85 24.99 -20.28
C TRP A 446 -29.18 25.75 -20.43
N ARG A 447 -29.31 26.92 -19.76
CA ARG A 447 -30.49 27.79 -19.91
C ARG A 447 -30.62 28.34 -21.33
N ARG A 448 -29.51 28.77 -21.96
CA ARG A 448 -29.51 29.25 -23.35
C ARG A 448 -29.91 28.16 -24.34
N TRP A 449 -29.29 26.98 -24.25
CA TRP A 449 -29.62 25.84 -25.09
C TRP A 449 -31.11 25.44 -25.03
N ARG A 450 -31.71 25.47 -23.83
CA ARG A 450 -33.15 25.22 -23.66
C ARG A 450 -34.02 26.28 -24.33
N LYS A 451 -33.63 27.56 -24.25
CA LYS A 451 -34.37 28.67 -24.91
C LYS A 451 -34.29 28.56 -26.42
N GLU A 452 -33.10 28.28 -26.97
CA GLU A 452 -32.90 28.09 -28.41
C GLU A 452 -33.73 26.93 -28.95
N ARG A 453 -33.78 25.79 -28.24
CA ARG A 453 -34.65 24.66 -28.64
C ARG A 453 -36.13 24.98 -28.59
N LYS A 454 -36.57 25.78 -27.60
CA LYS A 454 -37.96 26.22 -27.53
C LYS A 454 -38.32 27.12 -28.71
N GLN A 455 -37.45 28.08 -29.05
CA GLN A 455 -37.63 28.96 -30.20
C GLN A 455 -37.62 28.20 -31.53
N GLN A 456 -36.74 27.19 -31.68
CA GLN A 456 -36.70 26.35 -32.88
C GLN A 456 -38.00 25.55 -33.06
N ARG A 457 -38.55 24.99 -31.98
CA ARG A 457 -39.86 24.32 -32.02
C ARG A 457 -40.98 25.29 -32.39
N GLU A 458 -41.05 26.46 -31.77
CA GLU A 458 -42.06 27.47 -32.10
C GLU A 458 -41.96 27.96 -33.56
N GLN A 459 -40.76 28.07 -34.11
CA GLN A 459 -40.56 28.41 -35.52
C GLN A 459 -41.00 27.28 -36.46
N GLN A 460 -40.76 26.02 -36.07
CA GLN A 460 -41.18 24.85 -36.84
C GLN A 460 -42.71 24.72 -36.84
N ASP A 461 -43.35 24.83 -35.68
CA ASP A 461 -44.81 24.79 -35.55
C ASP A 461 -45.48 25.93 -36.35
N ARG A 462 -44.87 27.12 -36.40
CA ARG A 462 -45.35 28.24 -37.23
C ARG A 462 -45.23 27.97 -38.73
N LYS A 463 -44.17 27.29 -39.17
CA LYS A 463 -44.02 26.89 -40.57
C LYS A 463 -45.04 25.82 -40.96
N GLU A 464 -45.25 24.82 -40.10
CA GLU A 464 -46.21 23.74 -40.34
C GLU A 464 -47.66 24.27 -40.36
N SER A 465 -48.03 25.16 -39.41
CA SER A 465 -49.36 25.80 -39.40
C SER A 465 -49.58 26.81 -40.53
N GLY A 466 -48.53 27.49 -41.01
CA GLY A 466 -48.58 28.33 -42.20
C GLY A 466 -48.81 27.51 -43.47
N SER A 467 -48.05 26.43 -43.66
CA SER A 467 -48.19 25.52 -44.81
C SER A 467 -49.54 24.81 -44.84
N ALA A 468 -50.05 24.35 -43.69
CA ALA A 468 -51.38 23.72 -43.62
C ALA A 468 -52.50 24.70 -44.00
N LYS A 469 -52.31 26.00 -43.70
CA LYS A 469 -53.28 27.03 -44.08
C LYS A 469 -53.23 27.32 -45.58
N GLU A 470 -52.04 27.43 -46.17
CA GLU A 470 -51.85 27.59 -47.63
C GLU A 470 -52.44 26.43 -48.44
N ASP A 471 -52.18 25.18 -48.04
CA ASP A 471 -52.76 23.99 -48.70
C ASP A 471 -54.29 23.95 -48.61
N SER A 472 -54.88 24.38 -47.47
CA SER A 472 -56.34 24.44 -47.33
C SER A 472 -56.98 25.51 -48.22
N THR A 473 -56.35 26.68 -48.37
CA THR A 473 -56.83 27.73 -49.26
C THR A 473 -56.69 27.36 -50.73
N ALA A 474 -55.61 26.68 -51.13
CA ALA A 474 -55.45 26.20 -52.50
C ALA A 474 -56.49 25.11 -52.85
N GLY A 475 -56.86 24.27 -51.89
CA GLY A 475 -57.95 23.28 -52.04
C GLY A 475 -59.33 23.93 -52.21
N ASP A 476 -59.64 24.97 -51.42
CA ASP A 476 -60.91 25.71 -51.51
C ASP A 476 -61.01 26.54 -52.80
N GLU A 477 -59.89 27.08 -53.30
CA GLU A 477 -59.85 27.86 -54.54
C GLU A 477 -59.99 26.94 -55.77
N ALA A 478 -59.32 25.78 -55.77
CA ALA A 478 -59.50 24.75 -56.80
C ALA A 478 -60.92 24.14 -56.79
N ALA A 479 -61.54 23.99 -55.61
CA ALA A 479 -62.93 23.54 -55.49
C ALA A 479 -63.93 24.60 -56.00
N ARG A 480 -63.62 25.90 -55.86
CA ARG A 480 -64.42 26.99 -56.44
C ARG A 480 -64.26 27.10 -57.95
N GLU A 481 -63.05 26.90 -58.50
CA GLU A 481 -62.84 26.83 -59.95
C GLU A 481 -63.52 25.58 -60.58
N ALA A 482 -63.52 24.43 -59.89
CA ALA A 482 -64.24 23.24 -60.35
C ALA A 482 -65.78 23.36 -60.21
N SER A 483 -66.27 24.35 -59.46
CA SER A 483 -67.70 24.63 -59.24
C SER A 483 -68.26 25.72 -60.17
N GLY A 484 -67.48 26.22 -61.14
CA GLY A 484 -67.98 27.15 -62.16
C GLY A 484 -68.72 26.44 -63.29
N ASP A 485 -69.99 26.11 -63.08
CA ASP A 485 -71.08 26.38 -64.04
C ASP A 485 -72.41 25.83 -63.49
N VAL A 486 -73.28 26.73 -63.02
CA VAL A 486 -74.67 26.91 -63.51
C VAL A 486 -75.19 28.22 -62.90
N ASP A 487 -75.35 29.20 -63.79
CA ASP A 487 -76.37 30.25 -63.84
C ASP A 487 -76.95 30.81 -62.53
N GLU A 488 -76.75 32.12 -62.33
CA GLU A 488 -77.89 32.96 -61.95
C GLU A 488 -77.77 34.35 -62.63
N VAL A 489 -78.46 34.44 -63.77
CA VAL A 489 -78.90 35.67 -64.39
C VAL A 489 -80.19 36.09 -63.68
N GLU A 490 -80.17 37.15 -62.88
CA GLU A 490 -81.37 37.95 -62.62
C GLU A 490 -80.98 39.42 -62.37
N VAL A 491 -81.14 40.25 -63.40
CA VAL A 491 -82.26 41.19 -63.64
C VAL A 491 -82.13 42.50 -62.87
N ASN A 492 -81.85 43.49 -63.69
CA ASN A 492 -81.83 44.92 -63.50
C ASN A 492 -83.23 45.46 -63.14
N ALA A 493 -83.38 46.24 -62.06
CA ALA A 493 -84.56 47.07 -61.82
C ALA A 493 -84.22 48.34 -61.01
N SER A 494 -83.96 49.43 -61.76
CA SER A 494 -84.48 50.80 -61.57
C SER A 494 -84.97 51.29 -60.20
N ALA A 495 -84.40 52.41 -59.73
CA ALA A 495 -85.06 53.67 -59.28
C ALA A 495 -84.02 54.51 -58.49
N GLN A 496 -83.52 55.65 -58.96
CA GLN A 496 -84.14 56.98 -59.11
C GLN A 496 -84.59 57.63 -57.78
N LYS A 497 -83.97 58.80 -57.51
CA LYS A 497 -84.38 59.97 -56.69
C LYS A 497 -83.75 60.22 -55.31
N GLU A 498 -83.15 61.42 -55.29
CA GLU A 498 -82.91 62.43 -54.22
C GLU A 498 -81.87 62.17 -53.12
#